data_AF-A0A7W1HMQ0-F1
#
_entry.id   AF-A0A7W1HMQ0-F1
#
_cell.length_a   1.000
_cell.length_b   1.000
_cell.length_c   1.000
_cell.angle_alpha   90.00
_cell.angle_beta   90.00
_cell.angle_gamma   90.00
#
_symmetry.space_group_name_H-M   'P 1'
#
loop_
_entity.id
_entity.type
_entity.pdbx_description
1 polymer ?
#
loop_
_entity_poly.entity_id
_entity_poly.type
_entity_poly.pdbx_seq_one_letter_code
_entity_poly.pdbx_strand_id
1 'polypeptide(L)'
;MTERNIDSVAEVVRWFLADPARSRLWRILSFQPEADTGRTVFSAHPVTPKIVWQKLCQGMGLQLDGSAYLGGHPDCNQGASLLVEQRSGRYLPLLPNDDKTKRLFADILATIGAISTMTTDSPGATSLLPYRAAGAFARHPRLAGRSLWRAAALIASGQVPAPFLRALITGRAHTINIGTHNFMDARQVANAPNDPVVQARLDACVFKGAVKNRATGDWEAVPMCAMNQSRWSALYAERLIEAG
;
A
#
# COMPACT_ATOMS: atom_id res chain seq x y z
N MET A 1 11.70 10.36 -4.07
CA MET A 1 12.35 9.92 -5.32
C MET A 1 12.35 11.12 -6.20
N THR A 2 13.54 11.58 -6.57
CA THR A 2 13.75 12.76 -7.41
C THR A 2 14.28 12.32 -8.77
N GLU A 3 14.36 13.25 -9.72
CA GLU A 3 14.98 12.98 -11.02
C GLU A 3 16.40 12.41 -10.88
N ARG A 4 17.14 12.85 -9.85
CA ARG A 4 18.53 12.44 -9.62
C ARG A 4 18.70 11.00 -9.14
N ASN A 5 17.67 10.39 -8.55
CA ASN A 5 17.78 9.07 -7.91
C ASN A 5 16.70 8.08 -8.32
N ILE A 6 15.86 8.43 -9.29
CA ILE A 6 14.77 7.57 -9.76
C ILE A 6 15.29 6.25 -10.35
N ASP A 7 16.47 6.25 -10.98
CA ASP A 7 17.07 5.05 -11.53
C ASP A 7 17.55 4.07 -10.45
N SER A 8 17.88 4.55 -9.25
CA SER A 8 18.26 3.71 -8.11
C SER A 8 17.10 2.87 -7.56
N VAL A 9 15.84 3.22 -7.86
CA VAL A 9 14.67 2.46 -7.40
C VAL A 9 14.73 1.01 -7.88
N ALA A 10 15.06 0.79 -9.15
CA ALA A 10 15.15 -0.56 -9.71
C ALA A 10 16.29 -1.37 -9.07
N GLU A 11 17.42 -0.71 -8.76
CA GLU A 11 18.56 -1.33 -8.08
C GLU A 11 18.21 -1.74 -6.65
N VAL A 12 17.57 -0.84 -5.88
CA VAL A 12 17.12 -1.12 -4.50
C VAL A 12 16.15 -2.29 -4.46
N VAL A 13 15.22 -2.37 -5.43
CA VAL A 13 14.28 -3.50 -5.52
C VAL A 13 15.00 -4.80 -5.84
N ARG A 14 15.93 -4.82 -6.81
CA ARG A 14 16.72 -6.02 -7.11
C ARG A 14 17.55 -6.46 -5.91
N TRP A 15 18.21 -5.51 -5.24
CA TRP A 15 18.92 -5.75 -4.01
C TRP A 15 17.99 -6.37 -2.98
N PHE A 16 16.84 -5.76 -2.70
CA PHE A 16 15.88 -6.24 -1.71
C PHE A 16 15.37 -7.67 -2.00
N LEU A 17 15.10 -8.00 -3.27
CA LEU A 17 14.56 -9.30 -3.69
C LEU A 17 15.63 -10.38 -3.88
N ALA A 18 16.90 -10.01 -3.99
CA ALA A 18 17.99 -10.96 -4.25
C ALA A 18 18.28 -11.90 -3.05
N ASP A 19 17.84 -11.57 -1.84
CA ASP A 19 17.96 -12.46 -0.67
C ASP A 19 16.61 -12.56 0.07
N PRO A 20 16.02 -13.77 0.14
CA PRO A 20 14.78 -14.02 0.87
C PRO A 20 14.85 -13.68 2.36
N ALA A 21 16.03 -13.71 2.98
CA ALA A 21 16.21 -13.33 4.37
C ALA A 21 15.88 -11.83 4.58
N ARG A 22 16.28 -10.96 3.65
CA ARG A 22 15.97 -9.52 3.71
C ARG A 22 14.47 -9.25 3.58
N SER A 23 13.84 -9.85 2.57
CA SER A 23 12.40 -9.68 2.33
C SER A 23 11.52 -10.30 3.43
N ARG A 24 12.08 -11.22 4.23
CA ARG A 24 11.42 -11.75 5.42
C ARG A 24 11.45 -10.78 6.60
N LEU A 25 12.55 -10.01 6.74
CA LEU A 25 12.72 -8.99 7.78
C LEU A 25 11.90 -7.74 7.46
N TRP A 26 12.03 -7.19 6.26
CA TRP A 26 11.24 -6.05 5.80
C TRP A 26 10.17 -6.54 4.84
N ARG A 27 8.91 -6.55 5.29
CA ARG A 27 7.79 -7.03 4.47
C ARG A 27 7.07 -5.94 3.69
N ILE A 28 7.53 -4.71 3.82
CA ILE A 28 6.98 -3.55 3.12
C ILE A 28 8.15 -2.76 2.55
N LEU A 29 8.09 -2.50 1.24
CA LEU A 29 9.01 -1.61 0.54
C LEU A 29 8.17 -0.55 -0.18
N SER A 30 8.18 0.67 0.34
CA SER A 30 7.41 1.78 -0.21
C SER A 30 8.34 2.90 -0.66
N PHE A 31 8.10 3.42 -1.85
CA PHE A 31 8.83 4.57 -2.39
C PHE A 31 7.92 5.78 -2.46
N GLN A 32 8.45 6.92 -2.05
CA GLN A 32 7.73 8.18 -2.11
C GLN A 32 8.35 9.06 -3.19
N PRO A 33 7.59 9.54 -4.20
CA PRO A 33 8.04 10.60 -5.10
C PRO A 33 8.30 11.91 -4.35
N GLU A 34 8.79 12.94 -5.05
CA GLU A 34 8.89 14.26 -4.44
C GLU A 34 7.53 14.72 -3.93
N ALA A 35 7.49 15.19 -2.69
CA ALA A 35 6.29 15.74 -2.11
C ALA A 35 6.62 16.93 -1.21
N ASP A 36 5.78 17.96 -1.30
CA ASP A 36 5.89 19.18 -0.50
C ASP A 36 5.37 18.95 0.91
N THR A 37 6.19 18.26 1.68
CA THR A 37 6.02 18.01 3.12
C THR A 37 7.06 18.78 3.94
N GLY A 38 7.72 19.78 3.33
CA GLY A 38 8.79 20.57 3.93
C GLY A 38 10.14 19.84 4.08
N ARG A 39 10.32 18.67 3.43
CA ARG A 39 11.49 17.79 3.61
C ARG A 39 12.19 17.37 2.31
N THR A 40 11.73 17.85 1.16
CA THR A 40 12.23 17.42 -0.15
C THR A 40 12.82 18.59 -0.92
N VAL A 41 13.95 18.34 -1.59
CA VAL A 41 14.52 19.29 -2.58
C VAL A 41 13.79 19.07 -3.90
N PHE A 42 13.09 20.10 -4.38
CA PHE A 42 12.29 20.01 -5.61
C PHE A 42 13.17 20.03 -6.85
N SER A 43 12.92 19.07 -7.74
CA SER A 43 13.41 19.09 -9.11
C SER A 43 12.50 19.98 -9.97
N ALA A 44 13.04 20.61 -11.01
CA ALA A 44 12.23 21.35 -11.98
C ALA A 44 11.20 20.45 -12.69
N HIS A 45 11.49 19.14 -12.76
CA HIS A 45 10.66 18.12 -13.38
C HIS A 45 10.36 17.03 -12.33
N PRO A 46 9.33 17.20 -11.48
CA PRO A 46 9.06 16.26 -10.40
C PRO A 46 8.74 14.86 -10.92
N VAL A 47 9.33 13.85 -10.27
CA VAL A 47 9.03 12.46 -10.56
C VAL A 47 7.60 12.14 -10.10
N THR A 48 6.80 11.55 -10.99
CA THR A 48 5.42 11.14 -10.68
C THR A 48 5.36 9.73 -10.07
N PRO A 49 4.29 9.37 -9.32
CA PRO A 49 4.09 8.01 -8.82
C PRO A 49 4.17 6.95 -9.92
N LYS A 50 3.63 7.27 -11.11
CA LYS A 50 3.66 6.41 -12.29
C LYS A 50 5.08 6.08 -12.74
N ILE A 51 5.99 7.06 -12.74
CA ILE A 51 7.40 6.84 -13.11
C ILE A 51 8.08 5.94 -12.06
N VAL A 52 7.82 6.17 -10.76
CA VAL A 52 8.33 5.29 -9.70
C VAL A 52 7.80 3.86 -9.87
N TRP A 53 6.51 3.69 -10.17
CA TRP A 53 5.90 2.37 -10.41
C TRP A 53 6.55 1.62 -11.58
N GLN A 54 6.88 2.33 -12.67
CA GLN A 54 7.60 1.74 -13.80
C GLN A 54 8.98 1.21 -13.38
N LYS A 55 9.73 1.98 -12.56
CA LYS A 55 11.02 1.55 -12.03
C LYS A 55 10.91 0.39 -11.04
N LEU A 56 9.85 0.35 -10.23
CA LEU A 56 9.53 -0.80 -9.40
C LEU A 56 9.34 -2.06 -10.24
N CYS A 57 8.49 -2.00 -11.27
CA CYS A 57 8.26 -3.12 -12.20
C CYS A 57 9.56 -3.57 -12.89
N GLN A 58 10.40 -2.61 -13.30
CA GLN A 58 11.72 -2.89 -13.86
C GLN A 58 12.64 -3.63 -12.87
N GLY A 59 12.64 -3.22 -11.59
CA GLY A 59 13.42 -3.87 -10.53
C GLY A 59 12.93 -5.27 -10.19
N MET A 60 11.62 -5.49 -10.23
CA MET A 60 10.99 -6.80 -9.98
C MET A 60 11.11 -7.75 -11.19
N GLY A 61 11.40 -7.24 -12.39
CA GLY A 61 11.31 -8.03 -13.61
C GLY A 61 9.89 -8.55 -13.89
N LEU A 62 8.87 -7.89 -13.35
CA LEU A 62 7.46 -8.24 -13.47
C LEU A 62 6.66 -7.02 -13.91
N GLN A 63 5.76 -7.21 -14.88
CA GLN A 63 4.77 -6.19 -15.24
C GLN A 63 3.56 -6.34 -14.33
N LEU A 64 3.46 -5.47 -13.34
CA LEU A 64 2.38 -5.47 -12.36
C LEU A 64 1.46 -4.27 -12.56
N ASP A 65 0.17 -4.50 -12.37
CA ASP A 65 -0.78 -3.41 -12.19
C ASP A 65 -0.70 -2.89 -10.76
N GLY A 66 -0.38 -1.61 -10.60
CA GLY A 66 -0.32 -0.92 -9.31
C GLY A 66 -1.69 -0.77 -8.63
N SER A 67 -2.76 -1.17 -9.31
CA SER A 67 -4.12 -1.20 -8.75
C SER A 67 -4.44 -2.51 -8.01
N ALA A 68 -3.51 -3.47 -7.92
CA ALA A 68 -3.76 -4.74 -7.22
C ALA A 68 -4.05 -4.54 -5.73
N TYR A 69 -3.45 -3.51 -5.12
CA TYR A 69 -3.77 -3.01 -3.79
C TYR A 69 -3.92 -1.49 -3.84
N LEU A 70 -5.16 -1.01 -3.68
CA LEU A 70 -5.47 0.42 -3.62
C LEU A 70 -5.90 0.80 -2.19
N GLY A 71 -4.97 1.40 -1.46
CA GLY A 71 -5.24 2.09 -0.20
C GLY A 71 -5.48 3.58 -0.45
N GLY A 72 -6.74 3.96 -0.66
CA GLY A 72 -7.15 5.34 -0.97
C GLY A 72 -7.12 5.67 -2.46
N HIS A 73 -6.80 6.92 -2.82
CA HIS A 73 -6.83 7.36 -4.21
C HIS A 73 -5.66 6.78 -5.03
N PRO A 74 -5.87 6.32 -6.30
CA PRO A 74 -4.81 5.75 -7.15
C PRO A 74 -3.61 6.67 -7.43
N ASP A 75 -3.80 7.99 -7.38
CA ASP A 75 -2.71 8.98 -7.52
C ASP A 75 -1.90 9.19 -6.23
N CYS A 76 -2.41 8.68 -5.10
CA CYS A 76 -1.75 8.75 -3.81
C CYS A 76 -1.09 7.41 -3.45
N ASN A 77 -1.67 6.29 -3.84
CA ASN A 77 -1.16 4.97 -3.45
C ASN A 77 -1.33 3.97 -4.58
N GLN A 78 -0.24 3.28 -4.90
CA GLN A 78 -0.22 2.16 -5.83
C GLN A 78 0.62 1.06 -5.21
N GLY A 79 0.18 -0.18 -5.33
CA GLY A 79 0.89 -1.29 -4.73
C GLY A 79 0.49 -2.64 -5.27
N ALA A 80 1.40 -3.58 -5.09
CA ALA A 80 1.17 -4.99 -5.32
C ALA A 80 1.76 -5.80 -4.18
N SER A 81 1.11 -6.93 -3.89
CA SER A 81 1.65 -7.93 -2.98
C SER A 81 2.32 -9.02 -3.78
N LEU A 82 3.52 -9.42 -3.39
CA LEU A 82 4.21 -10.59 -3.93
C LEU A 82 4.20 -11.71 -2.90
N LEU A 83 4.11 -12.94 -3.39
CA LEU A 83 4.41 -14.15 -2.64
C LEU A 83 5.85 -14.55 -2.93
N VAL A 84 6.64 -14.78 -1.90
CA VAL A 84 8.06 -15.18 -1.98
C VAL A 84 8.24 -16.58 -1.41
N GLU A 85 8.87 -17.48 -2.17
CA GLU A 85 9.31 -18.78 -1.67
C GLU A 85 10.66 -18.62 -0.96
N GLN A 86 10.72 -18.94 0.34
CA GLN A 86 11.90 -18.67 1.16
C GLN A 86 13.16 -19.43 0.71
N ARG A 87 13.02 -20.63 0.15
CA ARG A 87 14.16 -21.48 -0.19
C ARG A 87 14.84 -21.07 -1.49
N SER A 88 14.06 -20.76 -2.52
CA SER A 88 14.59 -20.43 -3.85
C SER A 88 14.75 -18.93 -4.06
N GLY A 89 14.05 -18.12 -3.27
CA GLY A 89 13.90 -16.69 -3.49
C GLY A 89 13.09 -16.31 -4.72
N ARG A 90 12.43 -17.28 -5.36
CA ARG A 90 11.47 -16.99 -6.41
C ARG A 90 10.28 -16.25 -5.82
N TYR A 91 9.73 -15.34 -6.60
CA TYR A 91 8.54 -14.60 -6.23
C TYR A 91 7.56 -14.50 -7.40
N LEU A 92 6.29 -14.30 -7.08
CA LEU A 92 5.21 -14.08 -8.03
C LEU A 92 4.18 -13.11 -7.45
N PRO A 93 3.32 -12.49 -8.28
CA PRO A 93 2.19 -11.70 -7.79
C PRO A 93 1.29 -12.57 -6.92
N LEU A 94 1.03 -12.16 -5.68
CA LEU A 94 0.24 -12.96 -4.72
C LEU A 94 -1.14 -13.32 -5.29
N LEU A 95 -1.72 -12.40 -6.07
CA LEU A 95 -3.01 -12.55 -6.69
C LEU A 95 -2.93 -12.11 -8.15
N PRO A 96 -3.66 -12.77 -9.05
CA PRO A 96 -3.79 -12.30 -10.42
C PRO A 96 -4.58 -11.00 -10.42
N ASN A 97 -4.16 -10.10 -11.30
CA ASN A 97 -4.77 -8.81 -11.47
C ASN A 97 -5.84 -8.85 -12.58
N ASP A 98 -6.92 -9.57 -12.30
CA ASP A 98 -8.07 -9.68 -13.20
C ASP A 98 -9.37 -9.23 -12.50
N ASP A 99 -10.36 -8.81 -13.29
CA ASP A 99 -11.61 -8.25 -12.77
C ASP A 99 -12.40 -9.21 -11.88
N LYS A 100 -12.27 -10.53 -12.06
CA LYS A 100 -12.99 -11.50 -11.22
C LYS A 100 -12.35 -11.53 -9.84
N THR A 101 -11.02 -11.55 -9.78
CA THR A 101 -10.28 -11.47 -8.52
C THR A 101 -10.52 -10.14 -7.83
N LYS A 102 -10.40 -9.01 -8.54
CA LYS A 102 -10.65 -7.66 -7.98
C LYS A 102 -12.05 -7.54 -7.38
N ARG A 103 -13.09 -7.97 -8.09
CA ARG A 103 -14.48 -7.97 -7.58
C ARG A 103 -14.66 -8.84 -6.34
N LEU A 104 -14.08 -10.04 -6.32
CA LEU A 104 -14.14 -10.90 -5.15
C LEU A 104 -13.47 -10.25 -3.93
N PHE A 105 -12.30 -9.63 -4.11
CA PHE A 105 -11.64 -8.90 -3.03
C PHE A 105 -12.45 -7.70 -2.53
N ALA A 106 -13.07 -6.95 -3.45
CA ALA A 106 -13.98 -5.88 -3.09
C ALA A 106 -15.17 -6.40 -2.26
N ASP A 107 -15.78 -7.52 -2.66
CA ASP A 107 -16.87 -8.16 -1.90
C ASP A 107 -16.40 -8.63 -0.51
N ILE A 108 -15.19 -9.19 -0.41
CA ILE A 108 -14.59 -9.60 0.87
C ILE A 108 -14.42 -8.39 1.78
N LEU A 109 -13.82 -7.31 1.29
CA LEU A 109 -13.60 -6.10 2.07
C LEU A 109 -14.92 -5.42 2.46
N ALA A 110 -15.92 -5.38 1.57
CA ALA A 110 -17.23 -4.81 1.86
C ALA A 110 -18.02 -5.62 2.90
N THR A 111 -17.83 -6.94 2.95
CA THR A 111 -18.59 -7.84 3.82
C THR A 111 -17.92 -8.02 5.18
N ILE A 112 -16.61 -8.28 5.18
CA ILE A 112 -15.84 -8.66 6.37
C ILE A 112 -15.05 -7.46 6.92
N GLY A 113 -14.85 -6.41 6.12
CA GLY A 113 -13.93 -5.33 6.44
C GLY A 113 -12.48 -5.79 6.30
N ALA A 114 -11.63 -5.37 7.24
CA ALA A 114 -10.24 -5.82 7.33
C ALA A 114 -10.08 -6.90 8.40
N ILE A 115 -9.37 -7.98 8.07
CA ILE A 115 -8.95 -8.97 9.05
C ILE A 115 -7.56 -8.58 9.55
N SER A 116 -7.45 -8.20 10.83
CA SER A 116 -6.16 -7.90 11.42
C SER A 116 -5.27 -9.15 11.41
N THR A 117 -4.15 -9.05 10.72
CA THR A 117 -3.09 -10.06 10.65
C THR A 117 -2.08 -9.93 11.78
N MET A 118 -2.27 -8.98 12.71
CA MET A 118 -1.35 -8.77 13.83
C MET A 118 -1.35 -10.01 14.74
N THR A 119 -0.16 -10.54 14.99
CA THR A 119 0.13 -11.38 16.15
C THR A 119 0.05 -10.48 17.38
N THR A 120 -0.57 -10.95 18.46
CA THR A 120 -0.52 -10.23 19.73
C THR A 120 0.95 -10.14 20.17
N ASP A 121 1.39 -9.03 20.75
CA ASP A 121 2.79 -8.74 21.10
C ASP A 121 3.35 -9.61 22.26
N SER A 122 2.76 -10.78 22.52
CA SER A 122 3.21 -11.70 23.57
C SER A 122 4.23 -12.70 23.03
N PRO A 123 5.33 -12.96 23.77
CA PRO A 123 6.23 -14.08 23.45
C PRO A 123 5.45 -15.40 23.40
N GLY A 124 5.47 -16.08 22.26
CA GLY A 124 4.69 -17.31 22.05
C GLY A 124 3.26 -17.12 21.52
N ALA A 125 2.87 -15.90 21.16
CA ALA A 125 1.54 -15.63 20.60
C ALA A 125 1.29 -16.37 19.27
N THR A 126 0.36 -17.32 19.30
CA THR A 126 -0.23 -17.92 18.10
C THR A 126 -1.01 -16.84 17.35
N SER A 127 -0.76 -16.68 16.06
CA SER A 127 -1.56 -15.78 15.23
C SER A 127 -3.03 -16.15 15.31
N LEU A 128 -3.88 -15.20 15.71
CA LEU A 128 -5.34 -15.39 15.73
C LEU A 128 -5.96 -15.34 14.32
N LEU A 129 -5.15 -15.07 13.30
CA LEU A 129 -5.59 -14.91 11.91
C LEU A 129 -6.41 -16.11 11.39
N PRO A 130 -6.00 -17.39 11.59
CA PRO A 130 -6.79 -18.52 11.10
C PRO A 130 -8.19 -18.56 11.72
N TYR A 131 -8.30 -18.26 13.01
CA TYR A 131 -9.59 -18.25 13.72
C TYR A 131 -10.46 -17.07 13.30
N ARG A 132 -9.87 -15.88 13.12
CA ARG A 132 -10.59 -14.69 12.61
C ARG A 132 -11.10 -14.92 11.19
N ALA A 133 -10.26 -15.48 10.32
CA ALA A 133 -10.64 -15.83 8.96
C ALA A 133 -11.72 -16.92 8.94
N ALA A 134 -11.55 -18.00 9.71
CA ALA A 134 -12.54 -19.07 9.82
C ALA A 134 -13.88 -18.54 10.34
N GLY A 135 -13.88 -17.71 11.40
CA GLY A 135 -15.08 -17.09 11.95
C GLY A 135 -15.77 -16.17 10.95
N ALA A 136 -15.01 -15.35 10.21
CA ALA A 136 -15.56 -14.49 9.17
C ALA A 136 -16.18 -15.31 8.02
N PHE A 137 -15.49 -16.33 7.53
CA PHE A 137 -16.00 -17.18 6.45
C PHE A 137 -17.17 -18.07 6.89
N ALA A 138 -17.22 -18.51 8.15
CA ALA A 138 -18.35 -19.25 8.70
C ALA A 138 -19.63 -18.40 8.73
N ARG A 139 -19.52 -17.10 8.99
CA ARG A 139 -20.65 -16.14 8.95
C ARG A 139 -21.09 -15.80 7.52
N HIS A 140 -20.23 -16.04 6.53
CA HIS A 140 -20.48 -15.69 5.12
C HIS A 140 -20.19 -16.88 4.18
N PRO A 141 -20.98 -17.97 4.25
CA PRO A 141 -20.68 -19.22 3.54
C PRO A 141 -20.67 -19.07 2.01
N ARG A 142 -21.51 -18.19 1.44
CA ARG A 142 -21.48 -17.88 0.00
C ARG A 142 -20.15 -17.25 -0.42
N LEU A 143 -19.64 -16.33 0.38
CA LEU A 143 -18.36 -15.66 0.13
C LEU A 143 -17.20 -16.65 0.31
N ALA A 144 -17.26 -17.51 1.32
CA ALA A 144 -16.30 -18.60 1.54
C ALA A 144 -16.25 -19.55 0.33
N GLY A 145 -17.41 -20.03 -0.14
CA GLY A 145 -17.51 -20.89 -1.31
C GLY A 145 -16.93 -20.25 -2.58
N ARG A 146 -17.26 -18.98 -2.85
CA ARG A 146 -16.67 -18.21 -3.97
C ARG A 146 -15.15 -18.08 -3.86
N SER A 147 -14.65 -17.84 -2.64
CA SER A 147 -13.22 -17.68 -2.38
C SER A 147 -12.45 -18.99 -2.57
N LEU A 148 -12.98 -20.10 -2.04
CA LEU A 148 -12.42 -21.43 -2.22
C LEU A 148 -12.46 -21.86 -3.69
N TRP A 149 -13.56 -21.63 -4.39
CA TRP A 149 -13.67 -21.90 -5.82
C TRP A 149 -12.65 -21.10 -6.62
N ARG A 150 -12.50 -19.80 -6.33
CA ARG A 150 -11.50 -18.96 -7.00
C ARG A 150 -10.10 -19.50 -6.75
N ALA A 151 -9.74 -19.81 -5.50
CA ALA A 151 -8.43 -20.37 -5.17
C ALA A 151 -8.18 -21.71 -5.90
N ALA A 152 -9.16 -22.62 -5.90
CA ALA A 152 -9.06 -23.89 -6.61
C ALA A 152 -8.89 -23.69 -8.12
N ALA A 153 -9.61 -22.75 -8.73
CA ALA A 153 -9.46 -22.43 -10.16
C ALA A 153 -8.08 -21.85 -10.48
N LEU A 154 -7.50 -21.03 -9.60
CA LEU A 154 -6.13 -20.50 -9.76
C LEU A 154 -5.07 -21.59 -9.66
N ILE A 155 -5.27 -22.55 -8.76
CA ILE A 155 -4.40 -23.73 -8.63
C ILE A 155 -4.52 -24.62 -9.86
N ALA A 156 -5.74 -24.98 -10.27
CA ALA A 156 -6.01 -25.87 -11.39
C ALA A 156 -5.54 -25.30 -12.73
N SER A 157 -5.55 -23.97 -12.89
CA SER A 157 -5.03 -23.28 -14.09
C SER A 157 -3.51 -23.11 -14.11
N GLY A 158 -2.81 -23.55 -13.06
CA GLY A 158 -1.35 -23.43 -12.97
C GLY A 158 -0.84 -22.02 -12.67
N GLN A 159 -1.71 -21.07 -12.34
CA GLN A 159 -1.31 -19.71 -11.97
C GLN A 159 -0.58 -19.67 -10.62
N VAL A 160 -0.78 -20.68 -9.77
CA VAL A 160 0.03 -20.90 -8.57
C VAL A 160 0.89 -22.15 -8.75
N PRO A 161 2.20 -21.99 -9.07
CA PRO A 161 3.09 -23.12 -9.29
C PRO A 161 3.21 -24.02 -8.04
N ALA A 162 3.37 -25.32 -8.25
CA ALA A 162 3.48 -26.31 -7.17
C ALA A 162 4.54 -25.99 -6.10
N PRO A 163 5.73 -25.42 -6.41
CA PRO A 163 6.68 -24.98 -5.39
C PRO A 163 6.08 -23.95 -4.42
N PHE A 164 5.29 -23.00 -4.91
CA PHE A 164 4.62 -22.00 -4.08
C PHE A 164 3.51 -22.60 -3.24
N LEU A 165 2.72 -23.55 -3.77
CA LEU A 165 1.72 -24.26 -2.98
C LEU A 165 2.35 -25.06 -1.84
N ARG A 166 3.44 -25.77 -2.13
CA ARG A 166 4.21 -26.48 -1.11
C ARG A 166 4.77 -25.50 -0.08
N ALA A 167 5.31 -24.36 -0.51
CA ALA A 167 5.84 -23.34 0.37
C ALA A 167 4.74 -22.74 1.28
N LEU A 168 3.55 -22.49 0.76
CA LEU A 168 2.39 -22.03 1.54
C LEU A 168 1.98 -23.07 2.61
N ILE A 169 1.79 -24.34 2.21
CA ILE A 169 1.37 -25.42 3.12
C ILE A 169 2.43 -25.67 4.21
N THR A 170 3.71 -25.54 3.86
CA THR A 170 4.82 -25.78 4.81
C THR A 170 5.24 -24.55 5.61
N GLY A 171 4.56 -23.41 5.44
CA GLY A 171 4.92 -22.14 6.12
C GLY A 171 6.25 -21.54 5.66
N ARG A 172 6.76 -21.95 4.49
CA ARG A 172 8.02 -21.50 3.87
C ARG A 172 7.80 -20.44 2.78
N ALA A 173 6.63 -19.81 2.78
CA ALA A 173 6.36 -18.64 1.96
C ALA A 173 6.08 -17.43 2.85
N HIS A 174 6.40 -16.23 2.36
CA HIS A 174 5.99 -14.98 2.99
C HIS A 174 5.53 -13.99 1.94
N THR A 175 4.73 -13.02 2.38
CA THR A 175 4.25 -11.93 1.53
C THR A 175 5.11 -10.69 1.73
N ILE A 176 5.32 -9.97 0.65
CA ILE A 176 5.86 -8.61 0.68
C ILE A 176 4.90 -7.67 -0.02
N ASN A 177 4.77 -6.45 0.50
CA ASN A 177 4.02 -5.37 -0.15
C ASN A 177 5.03 -4.39 -0.73
N ILE A 178 4.97 -4.19 -2.04
CA ILE A 178 5.78 -3.19 -2.74
C ILE A 178 4.85 -2.14 -3.30
N GLY A 179 5.16 -0.88 -3.08
CA GLY A 179 4.28 0.20 -3.49
C GLY A 179 4.94 1.56 -3.63
N THR A 180 4.15 2.49 -4.12
CA THR A 180 4.43 3.91 -4.10
C THR A 180 3.39 4.60 -3.26
N HIS A 181 3.82 5.54 -2.43
CA HIS A 181 2.92 6.44 -1.72
C HIS A 181 3.27 7.89 -2.08
N ASN A 182 2.28 8.73 -2.30
CA ASN A 182 2.45 10.10 -2.75
C ASN A 182 1.56 11.04 -1.95
N PHE A 183 2.14 12.17 -1.55
CA PHE A 183 1.41 13.23 -0.87
C PHE A 183 1.13 14.38 -1.85
N MET A 184 0.03 15.08 -1.61
CA MET A 184 -0.24 16.34 -2.29
C MET A 184 0.63 17.44 -1.70
N ASP A 185 1.01 18.40 -2.55
CA ASP A 185 1.62 19.62 -2.07
C ASP A 185 0.61 20.54 -1.38
N ALA A 186 1.10 21.51 -0.61
CA ALA A 186 0.25 22.42 0.16
C ALA A 186 -0.64 23.29 -0.74
N ARG A 187 -0.19 23.64 -1.95
CA ARG A 187 -0.96 24.47 -2.89
C ARG A 187 -2.12 23.69 -3.50
N GLN A 188 -1.88 22.42 -3.88
CA GLN A 188 -2.90 21.49 -4.33
C GLN A 188 -3.98 21.37 -3.26
N VAL A 189 -3.59 21.04 -2.02
CA VAL A 189 -4.53 20.89 -0.91
C VAL A 189 -5.32 22.17 -0.65
N ALA A 190 -4.70 23.35 -0.70
CA ALA A 190 -5.39 24.62 -0.53
C ALA A 190 -6.42 24.90 -1.64
N ASN A 191 -6.18 24.38 -2.85
CA ASN A 191 -7.09 24.50 -3.99
C ASN A 191 -8.15 23.39 -4.05
N ALA A 192 -8.21 22.47 -3.08
CA ALA A 192 -9.16 21.36 -3.09
C ALA A 192 -10.64 21.76 -3.34
N PRO A 193 -11.16 22.87 -2.77
CA PRO A 193 -12.55 23.30 -3.04
C PRO A 193 -12.83 23.61 -4.52
N ASN A 194 -11.79 23.92 -5.31
CA ASN A 194 -11.91 24.26 -6.72
C ASN A 194 -11.36 23.17 -7.65
N ASP A 195 -10.82 22.08 -7.10
CA ASP A 195 -10.25 20.97 -7.86
C ASP A 195 -10.88 19.64 -7.41
N PRO A 196 -11.85 19.11 -8.17
CA PRO A 196 -12.58 17.90 -7.79
C PRO A 196 -11.66 16.66 -7.67
N VAL A 197 -10.52 16.64 -8.37
CA VAL A 197 -9.56 15.53 -8.28
C VAL A 197 -8.82 15.61 -6.96
N VAL A 198 -8.37 16.80 -6.55
CA VAL A 198 -7.75 16.99 -5.23
C VAL A 198 -8.75 16.68 -4.12
N GLN A 199 -10.00 17.12 -4.24
CA GLN A 199 -11.03 16.81 -3.25
C GLN A 199 -11.25 15.30 -3.14
N ALA A 200 -11.38 14.59 -4.26
CA ALA A 200 -11.51 13.13 -4.27
C ALA A 200 -10.31 12.42 -3.61
N ARG A 201 -9.10 12.96 -3.79
CA ARG A 201 -7.87 12.45 -3.13
C ARG A 201 -7.91 12.61 -1.61
N LEU A 202 -8.43 13.74 -1.11
CA LEU A 202 -8.61 13.99 0.32
C LEU A 202 -9.68 13.08 0.92
N ASP A 203 -10.83 12.95 0.24
CA ASP A 203 -11.96 12.14 0.71
C ASP A 203 -11.60 10.66 0.79
N ALA A 204 -10.89 10.15 -0.23
CA ALA A 204 -10.41 8.78 -0.30
C ALA A 204 -9.17 8.52 0.57
N CYS A 205 -8.62 9.50 1.28
CA CYS A 205 -7.38 9.32 2.04
C CYS A 205 -7.57 8.30 3.17
N VAL A 206 -6.82 7.19 3.13
CA VAL A 206 -6.84 6.16 4.19
C VAL A 206 -5.87 6.45 5.34
N PHE A 207 -4.98 7.43 5.16
CA PHE A 207 -4.08 7.91 6.20
C PHE A 207 -4.66 9.19 6.82
N LYS A 208 -5.44 9.01 7.90
CA LYS A 208 -6.08 10.11 8.64
C LYS A 208 -5.51 10.24 10.04
N GLY A 209 -5.28 11.46 10.50
CA GLY A 209 -4.98 11.74 11.90
C GLY A 209 -6.24 12.18 12.65
N ALA A 210 -6.31 11.86 13.94
CA ALA A 210 -7.35 12.36 14.82
C ALA A 210 -6.97 13.77 15.29
N VAL A 211 -7.77 14.78 14.93
CA VAL A 211 -7.57 16.18 15.31
C VAL A 211 -8.77 16.65 16.11
N LYS A 212 -8.53 17.31 17.24
CA LYS A 212 -9.60 17.90 18.03
C LYS A 212 -10.01 19.24 17.44
N ASN A 213 -11.27 19.37 17.01
CA ASN A 213 -11.85 20.61 16.57
C ASN A 213 -11.92 21.57 17.77
N ARG A 214 -11.29 22.75 17.65
CA ARG A 214 -11.22 23.72 18.76
C ARG A 214 -12.54 24.46 19.00
N ALA A 215 -13.39 24.58 17.98
CA ALA A 215 -14.66 25.28 18.08
C ALA A 215 -15.75 24.39 18.70
N THR A 216 -15.80 23.11 18.30
CA THR A 216 -16.83 22.17 18.79
C THR A 216 -16.34 21.29 19.95
N GLY A 217 -15.03 21.07 20.07
CA GLY A 217 -14.45 20.15 21.03
C GLY A 217 -14.42 18.69 20.59
N ASP A 218 -15.00 18.35 19.43
CA ASP A 218 -15.09 16.99 18.89
C ASP A 218 -13.78 16.52 18.24
N TRP A 219 -13.61 15.19 18.15
CA TRP A 219 -12.50 14.59 17.41
C TRP A 219 -12.91 14.29 15.98
N GLU A 220 -12.10 14.75 15.03
CA GLU A 220 -12.32 14.58 13.59
C GLU A 220 -11.16 13.78 12.97
N ALA A 221 -11.48 12.91 12.01
CA ALA A 221 -10.50 12.19 11.22
C ALA A 221 -10.10 13.02 9.99
N VAL A 222 -8.93 13.65 10.04
CA VAL A 222 -8.45 14.59 9.02
C VAL A 222 -7.42 13.91 8.12
N PRO A 223 -7.54 14.01 6.77
CA PRO A 223 -6.53 13.49 5.84
C PRO A 223 -5.13 14.03 6.12
N MET A 224 -4.10 13.16 6.05
CA MET A 224 -2.73 13.54 6.39
C MET A 224 -2.20 14.72 5.57
N CYS A 225 -2.59 14.84 4.29
CA CYS A 225 -2.21 15.98 3.45
C CYS A 225 -2.80 17.30 3.96
N ALA A 226 -4.06 17.31 4.42
CA ALA A 226 -4.72 18.49 4.98
C ALA A 226 -4.10 18.93 6.32
N MET A 227 -3.72 17.97 7.16
CA MET A 227 -3.00 18.26 8.40
C MET A 227 -1.62 18.89 8.14
N ASN A 228 -0.90 18.42 7.13
CA ASN A 228 0.41 18.96 6.79
C ASN A 228 0.30 20.39 6.22
N GLN A 229 -0.67 20.66 5.34
CA GLN A 229 -0.88 22.00 4.79
C GLN A 229 -1.11 23.05 5.88
N SER A 230 -1.97 22.76 6.86
CA SER A 230 -2.34 23.73 7.90
C SER A 230 -1.19 24.06 8.85
N ARG A 231 -0.42 23.05 9.27
CA ARG A 231 0.74 23.24 10.16
C ARG A 231 1.89 23.98 9.48
N TRP A 232 2.19 23.66 8.23
CA TRP A 232 3.27 24.34 7.50
C TRP A 232 2.89 25.77 7.14
N SER A 233 1.64 26.04 6.78
CA SER A 233 1.18 27.41 6.51
C SER A 233 1.34 28.32 7.73
N ALA A 234 1.05 27.80 8.94
CA ALA A 234 1.28 28.53 10.20
C ALA A 234 2.78 28.76 10.48
N LEU A 235 3.61 27.72 10.35
CA LEU A 235 5.06 27.82 10.58
C LEU A 235 5.77 28.71 9.55
N TYR A 236 5.33 28.71 8.28
CA TYR A 236 5.86 29.61 7.26
C TYR A 236 5.41 31.06 7.49
N ALA A 237 4.17 31.28 7.93
CA ALA A 237 3.70 32.62 8.30
C ALA A 237 4.50 33.20 9.48
N GLU A 238 4.75 32.41 10.53
CA GLU A 238 5.60 32.81 11.66
C GLU A 238 7.03 33.17 11.22
N ARG A 239 7.66 32.32 10.39
CA ARG A 239 9.03 32.57 9.92
C ARG A 239 9.18 33.73 8.94
N LEU A 240 8.15 34.04 8.16
CA LEU A 240 8.14 35.20 7.27
C LEU A 240 7.97 36.52 8.06
N ILE A 241 7.29 36.47 9.21
CA ILE A 241 7.18 37.61 10.13
C ILE A 241 8.52 37.84 10.87
N GLU A 242 9.26 36.78 11.21
CA GLU A 242 10.57 36.88 11.89
C GLU A 242 11.72 37.31 10.96
N ALA A 243 11.54 37.19 9.63
CA ALA A 243 12.57 37.49 8.64
C ALA A 243 12.40 38.85 7.92
N GLY A 244 11.34 39.60 8.24
CA GLY A 244 11.08 40.95 7.74
C GLY A 244 11.27 42.01 8.82
#